data_AF-A0A925ZBV6-F1
#
_entry.id   AF-A0A925ZBV6-F1
#
_cell.length_a   1.000
_cell.length_b   1.000
_cell.length_c   1.000
_cell.angle_alpha   90.00
_cell.angle_beta   90.00
_cell.angle_gamma   90.00
#
_symmetry.space_group_name_H-M   'P 1'
#
loop_
_entity.id
_entity.type
_entity.pdbx_description
1 polymer ?
#
loop_
_entity_poly.entity_id
_entity_poly.type
_entity_poly.pdbx_seq_one_letter_code
_entity_poly.pdbx_strand_id
1 'polypeptide(L)'
;MSITMHSASAPIFLTMLGNLNTWLDKAEAHAQAKKFDPGVYLTSRLAPDMLPFTNQIQIACDGPKFAFVRLGGVEAPKFDDTE
;
A
#
# COMPACT_ATOMS: atom_id res chain seq x y z
N MET A 1 -9.40 -3.04 30.72
CA MET A 1 -8.84 -2.08 29.75
C MET A 1 -9.75 -2.07 28.53
N SER A 2 -10.34 -0.93 28.18
CA SER A 2 -11.18 -0.82 26.98
C SER A 2 -10.29 -0.71 25.74
N ILE A 3 -10.47 -1.62 24.79
CA ILE A 3 -9.84 -1.49 23.48
C ILE A 3 -10.45 -0.29 22.75
N THR A 4 -9.60 0.56 22.16
CA THR A 4 -10.04 1.64 21.27
C THR A 4 -9.87 1.22 19.82
N MET A 5 -10.67 1.76 18.91
CA MET A 5 -10.53 1.50 17.47
C MET A 5 -9.15 1.91 16.94
N HIS A 6 -8.59 3.00 17.48
CA HIS A 6 -7.23 3.42 17.17
C HIS A 6 -6.20 2.36 17.59
N SER A 7 -6.23 1.93 18.87
CA SER A 7 -5.30 0.90 19.38
C SER A 7 -5.45 -0.46 18.69
N ALA A 8 -6.63 -0.76 18.17
CA ALA A 8 -6.91 -1.99 17.45
C ALA A 8 -6.40 -1.97 15.99
N SER A 9 -6.30 -0.79 15.36
CA SER A 9 -6.13 -0.68 13.90
C SER A 9 -4.82 0.00 13.48
N ALA A 10 -4.45 1.12 14.13
CA ALA A 10 -3.30 1.94 13.69
C ALA A 10 -1.95 1.20 13.72
N PRO A 11 -1.59 0.44 14.77
CA PRO A 11 -0.32 -0.28 14.79
C PRO A 11 -0.20 -1.35 13.69
N ILE A 12 -1.32 -1.99 13.37
CA ILE A 12 -1.38 -3.04 12.34
C ILE A 12 -1.19 -2.43 10.97
N PHE A 13 -1.89 -1.33 10.65
CA PHE A 13 -1.71 -0.64 9.38
C PHE A 13 -0.29 -0.12 9.19
N LEU A 14 0.31 0.49 10.23
CA LEU A 14 1.71 0.94 10.18
C LEU A 14 2.68 -0.21 9.89
N THR A 15 2.48 -1.36 10.56
CA THR A 15 3.32 -2.54 10.36
C THR A 15 3.19 -3.08 8.93
N MET A 16 1.96 -3.19 8.42
CA MET A 16 1.72 -3.73 7.08
C MET A 16 2.20 -2.80 5.97
N LEU A 17 2.04 -1.48 6.10
CA LEU A 17 2.58 -0.51 5.14
C LEU A 17 4.12 -0.47 5.19
N GLY A 18 4.72 -0.59 6.39
CA GLY A 18 6.18 -0.73 6.52
C GLY A 18 6.73 -2.01 5.87
N ASN A 19 5.99 -3.12 6.01
CA ASN A 19 6.30 -4.37 5.32
C ASN A 19 6.19 -4.21 3.79
N LEU A 20 5.15 -3.54 3.30
CA LEU A 20 4.98 -3.26 1.87
C LEU A 20 6.18 -2.49 1.32
N ASN A 21 6.63 -1.42 1.99
CA ASN A 21 7.84 -0.69 1.60
C ASN A 21 9.06 -1.61 1.50
N THR A 22 9.26 -2.46 2.51
CA THR A 22 10.36 -3.44 2.53
C THR A 22 10.27 -4.46 1.39
N TRP A 23 9.06 -4.81 0.95
CA TRP A 23 8.85 -5.69 -0.20
C TRP A 23 9.19 -5.00 -1.52
N LEU A 24 8.91 -3.70 -1.66
CA LEU A 24 9.28 -2.91 -2.83
C LEU A 24 10.81 -2.81 -2.97
N ASP A 25 11.54 -2.57 -1.87
CA ASP A 25 13.01 -2.59 -1.87
C ASP A 25 13.56 -3.94 -2.38
N LYS A 26 12.94 -5.05 -1.97
CA LYS A 26 13.32 -6.39 -2.41
C LYS A 26 12.96 -6.64 -3.87
N ALA A 27 11.82 -6.14 -4.34
CA ALA A 27 11.41 -6.26 -5.73
C ALA A 27 12.39 -5.51 -6.65
N GLU A 28 12.80 -4.31 -6.26
CA GLU A 28 13.81 -3.53 -6.97
C GLU A 28 15.17 -4.26 -6.99
N ALA A 29 15.66 -4.71 -5.84
CA ALA A 29 16.91 -5.47 -5.75
C ALA A 29 16.88 -6.75 -6.61
N HIS A 30 15.74 -7.44 -6.67
CA HIS A 30 15.56 -8.60 -7.53
C HIS A 30 15.59 -8.23 -9.03
N ALA A 31 14.90 -7.15 -9.44
CA ALA A 31 14.93 -6.67 -10.82
C ALA A 31 16.35 -6.30 -11.27
N GLN A 32 17.08 -5.58 -10.42
CA GLN A 32 18.49 -5.24 -10.66
C GLN A 32 19.36 -6.50 -10.79
N ALA A 33 19.22 -7.47 -9.88
CA ALA A 33 19.98 -8.72 -9.93
C ALA A 33 19.69 -9.55 -11.20
N LYS A 34 18.46 -9.48 -11.72
CA LYS A 34 18.02 -10.17 -12.93
C LYS A 34 18.16 -9.34 -14.21
N LYS A 35 18.62 -8.09 -14.12
CA LYS A 35 18.89 -7.16 -15.22
C LYS A 35 17.66 -6.87 -16.09
N PHE A 36 16.52 -6.62 -15.46
CA PHE A 36 15.34 -6.07 -16.15
C PHE A 36 14.83 -4.81 -15.44
N ASP A 37 14.02 -4.04 -16.16
CA ASP A 37 13.45 -2.79 -15.66
C ASP A 37 12.48 -3.07 -14.48
N PRO A 38 12.70 -2.48 -13.28
CA PRO A 38 11.76 -2.56 -12.17
C PRO A 38 10.32 -2.16 -12.52
N GLY A 39 10.13 -1.28 -13.52
CA GLY A 39 8.81 -0.87 -14.03
C GLY A 39 7.95 -2.04 -14.55
N VAL A 40 8.57 -3.17 -14.91
CA VAL A 40 7.85 -4.40 -15.27
C VAL A 40 6.97 -4.88 -14.10
N TYR A 41 7.41 -4.72 -12.85
CA TYR A 41 6.60 -5.10 -11.68
C TYR A 41 5.38 -4.22 -11.52
N LEU A 42 5.54 -2.90 -11.70
CA LEU A 42 4.46 -1.92 -11.52
C LEU A 42 3.27 -2.20 -12.44
N THR A 43 3.56 -2.65 -13.66
CA THR A 43 2.53 -2.99 -14.68
C THR A 43 2.06 -4.44 -14.62
N SER A 44 2.67 -5.28 -13.78
CA SER A 44 2.31 -6.70 -13.66
C SER A 44 0.95 -6.90 -12.99
N ARG A 45 0.27 -7.99 -13.37
CA ARG A 45 -1.03 -8.42 -12.82
C ARG A 45 -1.07 -9.93 -12.65
N LEU A 46 -1.82 -10.41 -11.65
CA LEU A 46 -1.95 -11.84 -11.36
C LEU A 46 -2.94 -12.56 -12.29
N ALA A 47 -3.97 -11.84 -12.76
CA ALA A 47 -4.96 -12.32 -13.71
C ALA A 47 -5.28 -11.20 -14.73
N PRO A 48 -5.76 -11.53 -15.93
CA PRO A 48 -5.96 -10.54 -17.01
C PRO A 48 -7.02 -9.47 -16.69
N ASP A 49 -7.95 -9.78 -15.79
CA ASP A 49 -9.03 -8.92 -15.32
C ASP A 49 -8.71 -8.17 -14.01
N MET A 50 -7.51 -8.36 -13.45
CA MET A 50 -7.06 -7.62 -12.27
C MET A 50 -6.37 -6.31 -12.62
N LEU A 51 -6.50 -5.33 -11.72
CA LEU A 51 -5.72 -4.10 -11.75
C LEU A 51 -4.22 -4.39 -11.59
N PRO A 52 -3.34 -3.61 -12.24
CA PRO A 52 -1.89 -3.79 -12.14
C PRO A 52 -1.38 -3.44 -10.73
N PHE A 53 -0.13 -3.83 -10.47
CA PHE A 53 0.49 -3.71 -9.15
C PHE A 53 0.49 -2.28 -8.59
N THR A 54 0.71 -1.25 -9.41
CA THR A 54 0.62 0.16 -8.98
C THR A 54 -0.73 0.46 -8.31
N ASN A 55 -1.84 0.04 -8.92
CA ASN A 55 -3.16 0.25 -8.34
C ASN A 55 -3.36 -0.55 -7.04
N GLN A 56 -2.75 -1.73 -6.90
CA GLN A 56 -2.81 -2.49 -5.66
C GLN A 56 -2.08 -1.76 -4.52
N ILE A 57 -0.96 -1.09 -4.81
CA ILE A 57 -0.23 -0.25 -3.84
C ILE A 57 -1.11 0.94 -3.42
N GLN A 58 -1.69 1.65 -4.38
CA GLN A 58 -2.61 2.77 -4.11
C GLN A 58 -3.78 2.34 -3.23
N ILE A 59 -4.44 1.21 -3.55
CA ILE A 59 -5.54 0.66 -2.76
C ILE A 59 -5.08 0.27 -1.35
N ALA A 60 -3.88 -0.28 -1.20
CA ALA A 60 -3.32 -0.64 0.10
C ALA A 60 -3.04 0.59 1.00
N CYS A 61 -2.62 1.71 0.41
CA CYS A 61 -2.45 3.00 1.09
C CYS A 61 -3.80 3.66 1.43
N ASP A 62 -4.78 3.54 0.53
CA ASP A 62 -6.10 4.14 0.66
C ASP A 62 -6.98 3.48 1.72
N GLY A 63 -6.85 2.17 1.92
CA GLY A 63 -7.59 1.43 2.94
C GLY A 63 -7.46 2.06 4.34
N PRO A 64 -6.23 2.17 4.88
CA PRO A 64 -5.98 2.82 6.16
C PRO A 64 -6.39 4.30 6.18
N LYS A 65 -6.07 5.06 5.12
CA LYS A 65 -6.46 6.49 4.97
C LYS A 65 -7.95 6.65 5.20
N PHE A 66 -8.76 5.94 4.41
CA PHE A 66 -10.20 6.08 4.49
C PHE A 66 -10.81 5.45 5.74
N ALA A 67 -10.18 4.42 6.33
CA ALA A 67 -10.59 3.89 7.62
C ALA A 67 -10.54 4.96 8.71
N PHE A 68 -9.43 5.71 8.81
CA PHE A 68 -9.30 6.77 9.82
C PHE A 68 -10.17 7.99 9.53
N VAL A 69 -10.33 8.37 8.27
CA VAL A 69 -11.27 9.43 7.85
C VAL A 69 -12.69 9.09 8.31
N ARG A 70 -13.17 7.88 8.01
CA ARG A 70 -14.54 7.46 8.34
C ARG A 70 -14.76 7.27 9.83
N LEU A 71 -13.80 6.67 10.54
CA LEU A 71 -13.89 6.43 11.98
C LEU A 71 -13.68 7.70 12.81
N GLY A 72 -12.84 8.61 12.34
CA GLY A 72 -12.53 9.87 13.00
C GLY A 72 -13.48 11.01 12.63
N GLY A 73 -14.29 10.87 11.58
CA GLY A 73 -15.16 11.93 11.07
C GLY A 73 -14.37 13.15 10.54
N VAL A 74 -13.12 12.93 10.12
CA VAL A 74 -12.21 13.98 9.64
C VAL A 74 -12.19 14.02 8.11
N GLU A 75 -11.87 15.16 7.53
CA GLU A 75 -11.73 15.29 6.07
C GLU A 75 -10.53 14.47 5.57
N ALA A 76 -10.67 13.84 4.39
CA ALA A 76 -9.61 13.01 3.84
C ALA A 76 -8.43 13.86 3.37
N PRO A 77 -7.18 13.54 3.76
CA PRO A 77 -6.01 14.16 3.15
C PRO A 77 -5.99 13.82 1.65
N LYS A 78 -5.70 14.82 0.82
CA LYS A 78 -5.51 14.64 -0.62
C LYS A 78 -4.12 14.11 -0.89
N PHE A 79 -4.05 13.04 -1.67
CA PHE A 79 -2.82 12.53 -2.27
C PHE A 79 -3.06 12.58 -3.79
N ASP A 80 -2.08 13.09 -4.54
CA ASP A 80 -2.22 13.32 -5.98
C ASP A 80 -2.01 12.04 -6.82
N ASP A 81 -1.77 10.89 -6.17
CA ASP A 81 -1.62 9.55 -6.77
C ASP A 81 -0.77 9.53 -8.06
N THR A 82 0.35 10.26 -8.07
CA THR A 82 1.25 10.41 -9.24
C THR A 82 2.28 9.28 -9.38
N GLU A 83 2.00 8.13 -8.77
CA GLU A 83 2.89 6.95 -8.68
C GLU A 83 2.94 6.14 -9.97
#